data_AF-A0AAU7T0H1-F1
#
_entry.id   AF-A0AAU7T0H1-F1
#
_cell.length_a   1.000
_cell.length_b   1.000
_cell.length_c   1.000
_cell.angle_alpha   90.00
_cell.angle_beta   90.00
_cell.angle_gamma   90.00
#
_symmetry.space_group_name_H-M   'P 1'
#
loop_
_entity.id
_entity.type
_entity.pdbx_description
1 polymer ?
#
loop_
_entity_poly.entity_id
_entity_poly.type
_entity_poly.pdbx_seq_one_letter_code
_entity_poly.pdbx_strand_id
1 'polypeptide(L)'
;MPKYIAKQSIGHFRPGQEIKGLEANQLQALLASGAIEEYQEPAEPKADGAATRLAELEKENAELKAKVAELEKVKTVAKPKASDKPADETK
;
A
#
# COMPACT_ATOMS: atom_id res chain seq x y z
N MET A 1 20.47 -25.70 6.14
CA MET A 1 19.39 -25.95 7.10
C MET A 1 18.49 -24.73 7.12
N PRO A 2 17.17 -24.88 6.99
CA PRO A 2 16.24 -23.76 7.10
C PRO A 2 16.39 -23.12 8.48
N LYS A 3 16.45 -21.79 8.52
CA LYS A 3 16.51 -21.00 9.74
C LYS A 3 15.10 -20.50 10.03
N TYR A 4 14.72 -20.46 11.30
CA TYR A 4 13.40 -19.96 11.69
C TYR A 4 13.55 -18.85 12.72
N ILE A 5 12.69 -17.84 12.64
CA ILE A 5 12.65 -16.70 13.56
C ILE A 5 11.33 -16.71 14.32
N ALA A 6 11.37 -16.45 15.63
CA ALA A 6 10.15 -16.23 16.42
C ALA A 6 9.47 -14.91 16.02
N LYS A 7 8.18 -14.94 15.70
CA LYS A 7 7.36 -13.72 15.54
C LYS A 7 6.81 -13.20 16.86
N GLN A 8 6.68 -14.09 17.84
CA GLN A 8 6.17 -13.80 19.19
C GLN A 8 7.01 -14.51 20.24
N SER A 9 6.74 -14.27 21.52
CA SER A 9 7.48 -14.92 22.61
C SER A 9 7.11 -16.41 22.69
N ILE A 10 8.11 -17.29 22.60
CA ILE A 10 7.92 -18.76 22.68
C ILE A 10 8.89 -19.30 23.73
N GLY A 11 8.40 -19.51 24.95
CA GLY A 11 9.25 -19.94 26.08
C GLY A 11 10.41 -18.97 26.30
N HIS A 12 11.64 -19.43 26.05
CA HIS A 12 12.86 -18.61 26.17
C HIS A 12 13.16 -17.78 24.92
N PHE A 13 12.52 -18.07 23.78
CA PHE A 13 12.74 -17.35 22.54
C PHE A 13 11.92 -16.06 22.48
N ARG A 14 12.58 -14.94 22.20
CA ARG A 14 11.96 -13.63 22.02
C ARG A 14 11.59 -13.39 20.55
N PRO A 15 10.64 -12.48 20.27
CA PRO A 15 10.38 -12.05 18.90
C PRO A 15 11.66 -11.56 18.22
N GLY A 16 11.88 -11.96 16.96
CA GLY A 16 13.09 -11.68 16.19
C GLY A 16 14.27 -12.62 16.47
N GLN A 17 14.16 -13.53 17.45
CA GLN A 17 15.23 -14.46 17.78
C GLN A 17 15.20 -15.71 16.90
N GLU A 18 16.38 -16.18 16.50
CA GLU A 18 16.54 -17.45 15.78
C GLU A 18 16.22 -18.64 16.67
N ILE A 19 15.37 -19.52 16.15
CA ILE A 19 14.94 -20.75 16.78
C ILE A 19 15.94 -21.86 16.46
N LYS A 20 16.59 -22.42 17.48
CA LYS A 20 17.56 -23.52 17.38
C LYS A 20 17.20 -24.65 18.34
N GLY A 21 17.51 -25.88 17.95
CA GLY A 21 17.33 -27.06 18.81
C GLY A 21 15.89 -27.55 18.98
N LEU A 22 14.96 -27.10 18.13
CA LEU A 22 13.61 -27.67 18.04
C LEU A 22 13.54 -28.72 16.92
N GLU A 23 12.73 -29.75 17.16
CA GLU A 23 12.45 -30.81 16.20
C GLU A 23 11.61 -30.31 15.02
N ALA A 24 11.74 -30.96 13.86
CA ALA A 24 11.04 -30.56 12.63
C ALA A 24 9.51 -30.50 12.80
N ASN A 25 8.92 -31.48 13.51
CA ASN A 25 7.47 -31.51 13.78
C ASN A 25 7.03 -30.31 14.65
N GLN A 26 7.86 -29.90 15.61
CA GLN A 26 7.58 -28.75 16.45
C GLN A 26 7.71 -27.45 15.66
N LEU A 27 8.75 -27.32 14.84
CA LEU A 27 8.92 -26.19 13.94
C LEU A 27 7.74 -26.07 12.98
N GLN A 28 7.28 -27.17 12.36
CA GLN A 28 6.12 -27.16 11.47
C GLN A 28 4.83 -26.74 12.19
N ALA A 29 4.59 -27.22 13.41
CA ALA A 29 3.43 -26.81 14.21
C ALA A 29 3.49 -25.32 14.59
N LEU A 30 4.69 -24.82 14.93
CA LEU A 30 4.91 -23.40 15.24
C LEU A 30 4.77 -22.51 13.99
N LEU A 31 5.20 -23.00 12.83
CA LEU A 31 5.06 -22.30 11.55
C LEU A 31 3.59 -22.26 11.13
N ALA A 32 2.88 -23.38 11.24
CA ALA A 32 1.44 -23.48 10.96
C ALA A 32 0.59 -22.62 11.90
N SER A 33 1.02 -22.45 13.16
CA SER A 33 0.38 -21.54 14.11
C SER A 33 0.80 -20.07 13.95
N GLY A 34 1.76 -19.77 13.05
CA GLY A 34 2.28 -18.43 12.82
C GLY A 34 3.13 -17.87 13.97
N ALA A 35 3.57 -18.72 14.90
CA ALA A 35 4.43 -18.31 16.00
C ALA A 35 5.88 -18.09 15.55
N ILE A 36 6.31 -18.79 14.50
CA ILE A 36 7.61 -18.63 13.85
C ILE A 36 7.44 -18.38 12.36
N GLU A 37 8.47 -17.85 11.71
CA GLU A 37 8.58 -17.72 10.26
C GLU A 37 9.91 -18.30 9.79
N GLU A 38 9.93 -18.89 8.59
CA GLU A 38 11.18 -19.29 7.96
C GLU A 38 11.94 -18.03 7.56
N TYR A 39 13.17 -17.90 8.06
CA TYR A 39 14.07 -16.82 7.67
C TYR A 39 14.43 -17.03 6.21
N GLN A 40 13.74 -16.33 5.34
CA GLN A 40 14.33 -15.94 4.07
C GLN A 40 15.31 -14.83 4.39
N GLU A 41 16.56 -14.98 3.93
CA GLU A 41 17.38 -13.78 3.71
C GLU A 41 16.48 -12.78 2.99
N PRO A 42 16.35 -11.54 3.48
CA PRO A 42 15.69 -10.52 2.71
C PRO A 42 16.45 -10.50 1.40
N ALA A 43 15.85 -11.10 0.36
CA ALA A 43 16.34 -10.91 -0.98
C ALA A 43 16.44 -9.40 -1.09
N GLU A 44 17.66 -8.90 -1.30
CA GLU A 44 17.87 -7.49 -1.62
C GLU A 44 16.72 -7.10 -2.53
N PRO A 45 15.95 -6.05 -2.20
CA PRO A 45 14.68 -5.78 -2.87
C PRO A 45 14.95 -5.84 -4.37
N LYS A 46 14.52 -6.93 -5.01
CA LYS A 46 14.74 -7.11 -6.45
C LYS A 46 14.08 -5.92 -7.07
N ALA A 47 14.88 -5.05 -7.66
CA ALA A 47 14.48 -3.84 -8.36
C ALA A 47 13.76 -4.20 -9.67
N ASP A 48 12.79 -5.11 -9.64
CA ASP A 48 12.15 -5.70 -10.82
C ASP A 48 10.64 -5.37 -10.91
N GLY A 49 10.22 -4.29 -10.26
CA GLY A 49 8.83 -3.83 -10.38
C GLY A 49 8.56 -2.42 -9.88
N ALA A 50 9.45 -1.86 -9.06
CA ALA A 50 9.26 -0.51 -8.53
C ALA A 50 9.35 0.56 -9.64
N ALA A 51 10.34 0.45 -10.53
CA ALA A 51 10.50 1.39 -11.64
C ALA A 51 9.35 1.26 -12.67
N THR A 52 8.91 0.04 -12.96
CA THR A 52 7.78 -0.24 -13.87
C THR A 52 6.48 0.28 -13.30
N ARG A 53 6.20 0.02 -12.02
CA ARG A 53 5.01 0.52 -11.33
C ARG A 53 5.01 2.04 -11.19
N LEU A 54 6.18 2.66 -10.98
CA LEU A 54 6.33 4.12 -10.97
C LEU A 54 6.01 4.71 -12.34
N ALA A 55 6.55 4.14 -13.42
CA ALA A 55 6.27 4.61 -14.78
C ALA A 55 4.77 4.46 -15.16
N GLU A 56 4.12 3.37 -14.75
CA GLU A 56 2.67 3.19 -14.93
C GLU A 56 1.87 4.24 -14.15
N LEU A 57 2.21 4.49 -12.88
CA LEU A 57 1.55 5.49 -12.04
C LEU A 57 1.77 6.92 -12.54
N GLU A 58 2.94 7.25 -13.09
CA GLU A 58 3.20 8.56 -13.71
C GLU A 58 2.34 8.77 -14.97
N LYS A 59 2.23 7.74 -15.80
CA LYS A 59 1.39 7.78 -17.01
C LYS A 59 -0.09 7.95 -16.66
N GLU A 60 -0.60 7.20 -15.68
CA GLU A 60 -1.99 7.31 -15.22
C GLU A 60 -2.28 8.69 -14.61
N ASN A 61 -1.35 9.25 -13.81
CA ASN A 61 -1.49 10.59 -13.26
C ASN A 61 -1.55 11.69 -14.33
N ALA A 62 -0.75 11.57 -15.40
CA ALA A 62 -0.78 12.53 -16.50
C ALA A 62 -2.14 12.48 -17.24
N GLU A 63 -2.67 11.28 -17.49
CA GLU A 63 -3.96 11.09 -18.14
C GLU A 63 -5.12 11.62 -17.28
N LEU A 64 -5.10 11.34 -15.97
CA LEU A 64 -6.10 11.86 -15.03
C LEU A 64 -6.06 13.39 -14.93
N LYS A 65 -4.87 14.00 -14.86
CA LYS A 65 -4.74 15.47 -14.86
C LYS A 65 -5.28 16.10 -16.14
N ALA A 66 -5.05 15.49 -17.30
CA ALA A 66 -5.59 15.96 -18.57
C ALA A 66 -7.14 15.88 -18.59
N LYS A 67 -7.71 14.75 -18.15
CA LYS A 67 -9.17 14.58 -18.03
C LYS A 67 -9.79 15.56 -17.04
N VAL A 68 -9.16 15.80 -15.90
CA VAL A 68 -9.62 16.80 -14.92
C VAL A 68 -9.62 18.20 -15.53
N ALA A 69 -8.54 18.61 -16.21
CA ALA A 69 -8.47 19.91 -16.85
C ALA A 69 -9.51 20.08 -17.98
N GLU A 70 -9.82 19.02 -18.72
CA GLU A 70 -10.87 19.01 -19.74
C GLU A 70 -12.25 19.14 -19.09
N LEU A 71 -12.52 18.37 -18.04
CA LEU A 71 -13.78 18.44 -17.29
C LEU A 71 -13.97 19.80 -16.62
N GLU A 72 -12.93 20.42 -16.07
CA GLU A 72 -12.99 21.78 -15.52
C GLU A 72 -13.32 22.83 -16.59
N LYS A 73 -12.74 22.72 -17.78
CA LYS A 73 -13.08 23.58 -18.92
C LYS A 73 -14.53 23.38 -19.38
N VAL A 74 -15.01 22.14 -19.43
CA VAL A 74 -16.41 21.84 -19.77
C VAL A 74 -17.37 22.35 -18.69
N LYS A 75 -17.01 22.24 -17.40
CA LYS A 75 -17.81 22.72 -16.27
C LYS A 75 -17.90 24.24 -16.20
N THR A 76 -16.86 24.94 -16.65
CA THR A 76 -16.84 26.42 -16.73
C THR A 76 -17.60 26.97 -17.94
N VAL A 77 -17.75 26.20 -19.02
CA VAL A 77 -18.58 26.57 -20.18
C VAL A 77 -20.08 26.32 -19.92
N ALA A 78 -20.43 25.45 -18.96
CA ALA A 78 -21.81 25.17 -18.55
C ALA A 78 -22.42 26.20 -17.57
N LYS A 79 -21.88 27.43 -17.51
CA LYS A 79 -22.58 28.56 -16.88
C LYS A 79 -23.09 29.53 -17.95
N PRO A 80 -24.16 29.19 -18.70
CA PRO A 80 -24.89 30.22 -19.40
C PRO A 80 -25.62 31.12 -18.38
N LYS A 81 -25.63 32.40 -18.74
CA LYS A 81 -26.19 33.54 -18.01
C LYS A 81 -27.60 33.28 -17.46
N ALA A 82 -27.82 33.71 -16.23
CA ALA A 82 -29.10 34.25 -15.75
C ALA A 82 -28.73 35.47 -14.87
N SER A 83 -28.60 36.68 -15.43
CA SER A 83 -29.66 37.64 -15.73
C SER A 83 -30.62 37.88 -14.56
N ASP A 84 -30.42 39.07 -13.97
CA ASP A 84 -31.41 39.96 -13.38
C ASP A 84 -32.21 39.52 -12.14
N LYS A 85 -31.84 40.10 -10.99
CA LYS A 85 -32.84 40.52 -10.00
C LYS A 85 -32.38 41.83 -9.34
N PRO A 86 -33.12 42.95 -9.47
CA PRO A 86 -32.75 44.21 -8.84
C PRO A 86 -32.89 44.07 -7.32
N ALA A 87 -32.01 44.80 -6.62
CA ALA A 87 -32.12 45.04 -5.20
C ALA A 87 -33.48 45.71 -4.91
N ASP A 88 -34.25 45.12 -4.00
CA ASP A 88 -35.30 45.84 -3.28
C ASP A 88 -35.10 45.54 -1.79
N GLU A 89 -34.66 46.59 -1.09
CA GLU A 89 -34.50 46.65 0.35
C GLU A 89 -35.90 46.55 1.00
N THR A 90 -36.08 45.60 1.90
CA THR A 90 -37.25 45.62 2.79
C THR A 90 -36.81 45.62 4.24
N LYS A 91 -37.10 46.76 4.87
CA LYS A 91 -37.46 46.98 6.27
C LYS A 91 -36.40 47.48 7.25
#